data_AF-A0A3C0JP51-F1
#
_entry.id   AF-A0A3C0JP51-F1
#
_cell.length_a   1.000
_cell.length_b   1.000
_cell.length_c   1.000
_cell.angle_alpha   90.00
_cell.angle_beta   90.00
_cell.angle_gamma   90.00
#
_symmetry.space_group_name_H-M   'P 1'
#
loop_
_entity.id
_entity.type
_entity.pdbx_description
1 polymer ?
#
loop_
_entity_poly.entity_id
_entity_poly.type
_entity_poly.pdbx_seq_one_letter_code
_entity_poly.pdbx_strand_id
1 'polypeptide(L)' 'GGVISRLGVEAEVKAGMLSVLDVSGWDCRRPLTVIYAKDRYLAPAQIAFRQFLLDRREGALTPGPSP' A
#
# COMPACT_ATOMS: atom_id res chain seq x y z
N GLY A 1 -17.87 14.95 0.86
CA GLY A 1 -16.93 13.89 1.25
C GLY A 1 -16.47 13.17 0.00
N GLY A 2 -15.21 12.76 -0.04
CA GLY A 2 -14.64 12.02 -1.17
C GLY A 2 -13.97 10.72 -0.70
N VAL A 3 -13.76 9.79 -1.62
CA VAL A 3 -13.01 8.57 -1.37
C VAL A 3 -11.63 8.74 -1.98
N ILE A 4 -10.59 8.55 -1.17
CA ILE A 4 -9.19 8.67 -1.58
C ILE A 4 -8.37 7.55 -0.96
N SER A 5 -7.30 7.13 -1.64
CA SER A 5 -6.37 6.14 -1.12
C SER A 5 -5.73 6.65 0.17
N ARG A 6 -5.71 5.81 1.21
CA ARG A 6 -5.05 6.11 2.49
C ARG A 6 -3.57 6.48 2.32
N LEU A 7 -2.91 5.91 1.32
CA LEU A 7 -1.50 6.19 1.01
C LEU A 7 -1.27 7.63 0.52
N GLY A 8 -2.30 8.28 -0.04
CA GLY A 8 -2.19 9.63 -0.60
C GLY A 8 -2.58 10.75 0.37
N VAL A 9 -2.99 10.43 1.60
CA VAL A 9 -3.49 11.42 2.58
C VAL A 9 -2.88 11.27 3.97
N GLU A 10 -1.86 10.42 4.13
CA GLU A 10 -1.30 10.09 5.44
C GLU A 10 -0.70 11.32 6.14
N ALA A 11 -0.05 12.21 5.38
CA ALA A 11 0.55 13.43 5.91
C ALA A 11 -0.51 14.42 6.40
N GLU A 12 -1.57 14.61 5.62
CA GLU A 12 -2.67 15.51 5.89
C GLU A 12 -3.50 15.05 7.09
N VAL A 13 -3.73 13.74 7.21
CA VAL A 13 -4.40 13.15 8.38
C VAL A 13 -3.52 13.32 9.62
N LYS A 14 -2.21 13.06 9.53
CA LYS A 14 -1.28 13.27 10.64
C LYS A 14 -1.19 14.75 11.07
N ALA A 15 -1.32 15.67 10.11
CA ALA A 15 -1.35 17.11 10.35
C ALA A 15 -2.71 17.63 10.83
N GLY A 16 -3.74 16.78 10.93
CA GLY A 16 -5.09 17.19 11.32
C GLY A 16 -5.84 18.03 10.27
N MET A 17 -5.33 18.09 9.04
CA MET A 17 -5.98 18.79 7.92
C MET A 17 -7.11 17.97 7.31
N LEU A 18 -7.03 16.65 7.39
CA LEU A 18 -8.07 15.72 6.96
C LEU A 18 -8.48 14.80 8.13
N SER A 19 -9.77 14.47 8.17
CA SER A 19 -10.32 13.45 9.08
C SER A 19 -10.82 12.24 8.30
N VAL A 20 -10.65 11.06 8.90
CA VAL A 20 -11.22 9.82 8.36
C VAL A 20 -12.62 9.66 8.93
N LEU A 21 -13.61 9.48 8.06
CA LEU A 21 -14.99 9.21 8.47
C LEU A 21 -15.18 7.71 8.69
N ASP A 22 -15.74 7.35 9.84
CA ASP A 22 -16.18 5.98 10.12
C ASP A 22 -17.53 5.75 9.43
N VAL A 23 -17.53 4.95 8.37
CA VAL A 23 -18.70 4.65 7.54
C VAL A 23 -19.07 3.19 7.75
N SER A 24 -20.23 2.95 8.35
CA SER A 24 -20.71 1.60 8.63
C SER A 24 -20.77 0.74 7.36
N GLY A 25 -20.23 -0.48 7.43
CA GLY A 25 -20.22 -1.43 6.31
C GLY A 25 -19.22 -1.09 5.19
N TRP A 26 -18.36 -0.07 5.36
CA TRP A 26 -17.36 0.30 4.36
C TRP A 26 -16.15 -0.64 4.40
N ASP A 27 -16.00 -1.46 3.37
CA ASP A 27 -14.78 -2.23 3.11
C ASP A 27 -14.31 -2.03 1.67
N CYS A 28 -13.28 -1.19 1.50
CA CYS A 28 -12.64 -0.97 0.21
C CYS A 28 -11.21 -1.50 0.23
N ARG A 29 -11.02 -2.70 -0.33
CA ARG A 29 -9.70 -3.32 -0.52
C ARG A 29 -9.21 -3.09 -1.96
N ARG A 30 -8.04 -2.48 -2.08
CA ARG A 30 -7.34 -2.26 -3.36
C ARG A 30 -5.88 -2.69 -3.21
N PRO A 31 -5.53 -3.94 -3.53
CA PRO A 31 -4.17 -4.43 -3.37
C PRO A 31 -3.22 -3.76 -4.38
N LEU A 32 -2.01 -3.42 -3.93
CA LEU A 32 -0.92 -3.02 -4.82
C LEU A 32 -0.16 -4.26 -5.28
N THR A 33 0.09 -4.36 -6.59
CA THR A 33 0.77 -5.52 -7.18
C THR A 33 2.05 -5.10 -7.87
N VAL A 34 3.15 -5.80 -7.57
CA VAL A 34 4.43 -5.63 -8.27
C VAL A 34 4.43 -6.55 -9.49
N ILE A 35 4.57 -5.97 -10.69
CA ILE A 35 4.60 -6.70 -11.96
C ILE A 35 6.01 -6.62 -12.54
N TYR A 36 6.58 -7.78 -12.91
CA TYR A 36 7.89 -7.87 -13.56
C TYR A 36 7.94 -9.08 -14.51
N ALA A 37 8.72 -8.96 -15.59
CA ALA A 37 8.94 -10.07 -16.52
C ALA A 37 9.88 -11.11 -15.89
N LYS A 38 9.50 -12.38 -15.93
CA LYS A 38 10.29 -13.48 -15.35
C LYS A 38 11.61 -13.70 -16.08
N ASP A 39 11.58 -13.60 -17.41
CA ASP A 39 12.68 -14.03 -18.29
C ASP A 39 13.39 -12.86 -18.98
N ARG A 40 13.31 -11.65 -18.39
CA ARG A 40 14.01 -10.47 -18.89
C ARG A 40 15.23 -10.17 -18.03
N TYR A 41 16.36 -9.89 -18.65
CA TYR A 41 17.52 -9.37 -17.94
C TYR A 41 17.16 -8.06 -17.23
N LEU A 42 17.45 -8.03 -15.93
CA LEU A 42 17.30 -6.85 -15.08
C LEU A 42 18.68 -6.36 -14.68
N ALA A 43 18.89 -5.05 -14.74
CA ALA A 43 20.10 -4.45 -14.19
C ALA A 43 20.21 -4.75 -12.68
N PRO A 44 21.42 -4.80 -12.10
CA PRO A 44 21.59 -5.11 -10.67
C PRO A 44 20.74 -4.24 -9.73
N ALA A 45 20.60 -2.94 -10.03
CA ALA A 45 19.75 -2.03 -9.27
C ALA A 45 18.26 -2.40 -9.34
N GLN A 46 17.77 -2.88 -10.50
CA GLN A 46 16.38 -3.30 -10.67
C GLN A 46 16.11 -4.61 -9.91
N ILE A 47 17.08 -5.53 -9.88
CA ILE A 47 16.99 -6.76 -9.07
C ILE A 47 16.89 -6.42 -7.59
N ALA A 48 17.81 -5.57 -7.11
CA ALA A 48 17.83 -5.13 -5.72
C ALA A 48 16.52 -4.43 -5.33
N PHE A 49 16.01 -3.54 -6.19
CA PHE A 49 14.75 -2.84 -5.94
C PHE A 49 13.54 -3.77 -5.97
N ARG A 50 13.49 -4.72 -6.92
CA ARG A 50 12.45 -5.76 -6.94
C ARG A 50 12.46 -6.56 -5.64
N GLN A 51 13.63 -7.01 -5.19
CA GLN A 51 13.76 -7.78 -3.95
C GLN A 51 13.28 -6.95 -2.75
N PHE A 52 13.74 -5.70 -2.65
CA PHE A 52 13.29 -4.76 -1.63
C PHE A 52 11.75 -4.62 -1.58
N LEU A 53 11.09 -4.50 -2.73
CA LEU A 53 9.63 -4.42 -2.79
C LEU A 53 8.94 -5.72 -2.37
N LEU A 54 9.51 -6.87 -2.71
CA LEU A 54 8.96 -8.19 -2.36
C LEU A 54 9.13 -8.49 -0.87
N ASP A 55 10.26 -8.16 -0.26
CA ASP A 55 10.50 -8.36 1.18
C ASP A 55 9.55 -7.50 2.02
N ARG A 56 9.28 -6.26 1.58
CA ARG A 56 8.38 -5.34 2.28
C ARG A 56 6.91 -5.72 2.15
N ARG A 57 6.53 -6.51 1.14
CA ARG A 57 5.16 -7.01 0.93
C ARG A 57 4.69 -7.88 2.11
N GLU A 58 5.57 -8.69 2.67
CA GLU A 58 5.23 -9.60 3.77
C GLU A 58 4.85 -8.85 5.05
N GLY A 59 5.47 -7.70 5.30
CA GLY A 59 5.13 -6.84 6.45
C GLY A 59 3.81 -6.07 6.31
N ALA A 60 3.23 -5.99 5.11
CA ALA A 60 1.98 -5.27 4.85
C ALA A 60 0.74 -6.19 4.78
N LEU A 61 0.95 -7.52 4.80
CA LEU A 61 -0.12 -8.52 4.66
C LEU A 61 -0.60 -9.11 5.99
N THR A 62 -0.02 -8.76 7.13
CA THR A 62 -0.64 -9.05 8.42
C THR A 62 -1.96 -8.28 8.51
N PRO A 63 -3.12 -8.96 8.58
CA PRO A 63 -4.34 -8.29 8.95
C PRO A 63 -4.12 -7.73 10.36
N GLY A 64 -4.29 -6.42 10.54
CA GLY A 64 -4.48 -5.89 11.90
C GLY A 64 -5.68 -6.60 12.53
N PRO A 65 -5.67 -6.83 13.85
CA PRO A 65 -6.78 -7.52 14.52
C PRO A 65 -8.09 -6.81 14.17
N SER A 66 -9.08 -7.59 13.73
CA SER A 66 -10.46 -7.11 13.63
C SER A 66 -10.93 -6.59 15.00
N PRO A 67 -11.76 -5.53 15.04
CA PRO A 67 -12.26 -4.96 16.28
C PRO A 67 -13.08 -5.96 17.10
#